data_AF-A0A314LBJ8-F1
#
_entry.id   AF-A0A314LBJ8-F1
#
_cell.length_a   1.000
_cell.length_b   1.000
_cell.length_c   1.000
_cell.angle_alpha   90.00
_cell.angle_beta   90.00
_cell.angle_gamma   90.00
#
_symmetry.space_group_name_H-M   'P 1'
#
loop_
_entity.id
_entity.type
_entity.pdbx_description
1 polymer ?
#
loop_
_entity_poly.entity_id
_entity_poly.type
_entity_poly.pdbx_seq_one_letter_code
_entity_poly.pdbx_strand_id
1 'polypeptide(L)'
;MAFLHYSLLLILLFCICTAVSVDPLGNFCDDATKFNNAKTSANIGKVLAELLSVSAKDSFSTTSYGYAMNQVYGLYQCRGDISSNECLSCIKDAAKEIQKRCPDQTDARIWYDFCFLRYNTKNFLGQVETTPGIFYYNVDFVSDTDFFNKKLVQLKNKITAEAIVPKNKGLGKGKSKLSPFLTLYALMQCTRDIPEIDCAQCLAVAVGNFPTICLNRKGCRILYSSCYVRYELYPFFFPLDPKEKLANVSMNYTMKVSRP
;
A
#
# COMPACT_ATOMS: atom_id res chain seq x y z
N MET A 1 -12.53 1.94 -57.61
CA MET A 1 -11.52 1.96 -56.52
C MET A 1 -11.81 3.10 -55.53
N ALA A 2 -12.93 3.02 -54.80
CA ALA A 2 -13.29 4.00 -53.77
C ALA A 2 -13.83 3.34 -52.48
N PHE A 3 -14.23 2.06 -52.55
CA PHE A 3 -14.71 1.29 -51.40
C PHE A 3 -13.60 0.66 -50.56
N LEU A 4 -12.35 0.60 -51.03
CA LEU A 4 -11.25 -0.01 -50.28
C LEU A 4 -10.53 0.96 -49.33
N HIS A 5 -10.73 2.28 -49.45
CA HIS A 5 -10.08 3.28 -48.60
C HIS A 5 -10.87 3.62 -47.33
N TYR A 6 -12.20 3.41 -47.32
CA TYR A 6 -13.02 3.65 -46.12
C TYR A 6 -12.79 2.57 -45.03
N SER A 7 -12.44 1.35 -45.43
CA SER A 7 -12.18 0.25 -44.48
C SER A 7 -10.85 0.38 -43.74
N LEU A 8 -9.90 1.19 -44.23
CA LEU A 8 -8.62 1.40 -43.55
C LEU A 8 -8.67 2.54 -42.51
N LEU A 9 -9.63 3.47 -42.61
CA LEU A 9 -9.79 4.56 -41.63
C LEU A 9 -10.56 4.14 -40.37
N LEU A 10 -11.32 3.04 -40.40
CA LEU A 10 -12.04 2.54 -39.22
C LEU A 10 -11.18 1.70 -38.26
N ILE A 11 -9.99 1.24 -38.69
CA ILE A 11 -9.11 0.38 -37.89
C ILE A 11 -8.20 1.20 -36.95
N LEU A 12 -8.11 2.53 -37.14
CA LEU A 12 -7.29 3.42 -36.32
C LEU A 12 -7.98 4.00 -35.07
N LEU A 13 -9.21 3.57 -34.73
CA LEU A 13 -9.96 4.05 -33.56
C LEU A 13 -10.22 3.01 -32.46
N PHE A 14 -9.51 1.89 -32.47
CA PHE A 14 -9.48 0.94 -31.35
C PHE A 14 -8.07 0.87 -30.75
N CYS A 15 -7.52 2.03 -30.36
CA CYS A 15 -6.58 2.02 -29.24
C CYS A 15 -7.41 1.76 -27.99
N ILE A 16 -7.74 0.49 -27.76
CA ILE A 16 -8.33 0.06 -26.50
C ILE A 16 -7.25 0.38 -25.47
N CYS A 17 -7.45 1.49 -24.76
CA CYS A 17 -6.79 1.72 -23.50
C CYS A 17 -7.35 0.63 -22.59
N THR A 18 -6.78 -0.57 -22.66
CA THR A 18 -7.00 -1.57 -21.63
C THR A 18 -6.43 -0.92 -20.39
N ALA A 19 -7.32 -0.43 -19.51
CA ALA A 19 -6.93 -0.07 -18.18
C ALA A 19 -6.36 -1.35 -17.56
N VAL A 20 -5.03 -1.48 -17.58
CA VAL A 20 -4.34 -2.57 -16.91
C VAL A 20 -4.57 -2.33 -15.43
N SER A 21 -5.55 -3.03 -14.86
CA SER A 21 -5.72 -3.03 -13.41
C SER A 21 -4.46 -3.64 -12.82
N VAL A 22 -3.74 -2.88 -12.03
CA VAL A 22 -2.57 -3.39 -11.31
C VAL A 22 -3.08 -4.44 -10.30
N ASP A 23 -2.38 -5.56 -10.17
CA ASP A 23 -2.73 -6.55 -9.15
C ASP A 23 -2.42 -6.00 -7.74
N PRO A 24 -3.27 -6.28 -6.74
CA PRO A 24 -2.98 -5.90 -5.37
C PRO A 24 -1.71 -6.61 -4.86
N LEU A 25 -0.95 -5.93 -4.01
CA LEU A 25 0.12 -6.55 -3.20
C LEU A 25 -0.43 -7.59 -2.22
N GLY A 26 -1.73 -7.59 -1.95
CA GLY A 26 -2.40 -8.67 -1.26
C GLY A 26 -3.72 -8.22 -0.68
N ASN A 27 -4.47 -9.18 -0.15
CA ASN A 27 -5.74 -8.96 0.51
C ASN A 27 -5.89 -9.88 1.72
N PHE A 28 -6.74 -9.49 2.64
CA PHE A 28 -7.15 -10.28 3.79
C PHE A 28 -8.66 -10.17 3.95
N CYS A 29 -9.29 -11.32 4.12
CA CYS A 29 -10.71 -11.46 4.43
C CYS A 29 -10.78 -12.34 5.67
N ASP A 30 -11.39 -11.85 6.75
CA ASP A 30 -11.53 -12.65 7.97
C ASP A 30 -12.71 -13.62 7.81
N ASP A 31 -12.39 -14.91 7.63
CA ASP A 31 -13.37 -15.99 7.50
C ASP A 31 -14.27 -16.15 8.73
N ALA A 32 -13.85 -15.68 9.91
CA ALA A 32 -14.68 -15.68 11.11
C ALA A 32 -15.78 -14.60 11.09
N THR A 33 -15.71 -13.67 10.15
CA THR A 33 -16.60 -12.50 10.10
C THR A 33 -17.61 -12.55 8.95
N LYS A 34 -17.94 -13.76 8.48
CA LYS A 34 -18.89 -13.96 7.39
C LYS A 34 -20.28 -13.42 7.74
N PHE A 35 -20.89 -12.72 6.80
CA PHE A 35 -22.25 -12.19 6.92
C PHE A 35 -23.15 -12.74 5.80
N ASN A 36 -24.44 -12.87 6.10
CA ASN A 36 -25.45 -13.33 5.14
C ASN A 36 -26.63 -12.37 5.00
N ASN A 37 -26.54 -11.17 5.59
CA ASN A 37 -27.64 -10.20 5.58
C ASN A 37 -27.39 -9.09 4.54
N ALA A 38 -28.44 -8.74 3.80
CA ALA A 38 -28.37 -7.75 2.73
C ALA A 38 -28.05 -6.32 3.23
N LYS A 39 -28.36 -6.02 4.49
CA LYS A 39 -28.15 -4.69 5.09
C LYS A 39 -26.65 -4.40 5.28
N THR A 40 -25.88 -5.37 5.78
CA THR A 40 -24.42 -5.27 5.90
C THR A 40 -23.78 -5.10 4.53
N SER A 41 -24.19 -5.89 3.53
CA SER A 41 -23.69 -5.74 2.15
C SER A 41 -23.94 -4.32 1.61
N ALA A 42 -25.17 -3.81 1.78
CA ALA A 42 -25.52 -2.46 1.35
C ALA A 42 -24.72 -1.39 2.08
N ASN A 43 -24.49 -1.54 3.39
CA ASN A 43 -23.71 -0.60 4.19
C ASN A 43 -22.22 -0.60 3.79
N ILE A 44 -21.63 -1.78 3.50
CA ILE A 44 -20.27 -1.88 2.91
C ILE A 44 -20.23 -1.13 1.58
N GLY A 45 -21.21 -1.34 0.71
CA GLY A 45 -21.32 -0.62 -0.57
C GLY A 45 -21.39 0.90 -0.41
N LYS A 46 -22.11 1.39 0.62
CA LYS A 46 -22.18 2.83 0.94
C LYS A 46 -20.85 3.39 1.43
N VAL A 47 -20.18 2.71 2.36
CA VAL A 47 -18.84 3.09 2.84
C VAL A 47 -17.85 3.19 1.68
N LEU A 48 -17.80 2.17 0.82
CA LEU A 48 -16.89 2.16 -0.33
C LEU A 48 -17.19 3.27 -1.34
N ALA A 49 -18.47 3.55 -1.62
CA ALA A 49 -18.86 4.63 -2.51
C ALA A 49 -18.48 6.01 -1.96
N GLU A 50 -18.66 6.22 -0.66
CA GLU A 50 -18.32 7.49 0.00
C GLU A 50 -16.81 7.72 0.01
N LEU A 51 -16.02 6.70 0.37
CA LEU A 51 -14.56 6.74 0.32
C LEU A 51 -14.05 7.05 -1.10
N LEU A 52 -14.63 6.42 -2.14
CA LEU A 52 -14.26 6.69 -3.53
C LEU A 52 -14.63 8.12 -3.97
N SER A 53 -15.73 8.69 -3.46
CA SER A 53 -16.19 10.03 -3.83
C SER A 53 -15.22 11.15 -3.42
N VAL A 54 -14.44 10.92 -2.37
CA VAL A 54 -13.49 11.92 -1.83
C VAL A 54 -12.04 11.68 -2.26
N SER A 55 -11.71 10.51 -2.84
CA SER A 55 -10.34 10.13 -3.20
C SER A 55 -9.71 10.94 -4.34
N ALA A 56 -10.52 11.70 -5.08
CA ALA A 56 -10.02 12.68 -6.03
C ALA A 56 -9.41 13.93 -5.36
N LYS A 57 -9.78 14.21 -4.09
CA LYS A 57 -9.42 15.45 -3.39
C LYS A 57 -8.49 15.20 -2.20
N ASP A 58 -8.65 14.08 -1.50
CA ASP A 58 -7.82 13.73 -0.35
C ASP A 58 -7.08 12.40 -0.58
N SER A 59 -5.89 12.30 0.02
CA SER A 59 -5.06 11.09 0.05
C SER A 59 -5.40 10.17 1.22
N PHE A 60 -6.33 10.56 2.08
CA PHE A 60 -6.79 9.77 3.22
C PHE A 60 -8.24 10.16 3.55
N SER A 61 -9.05 9.18 3.92
CA SER A 61 -10.37 9.45 4.50
C SER A 61 -10.81 8.28 5.35
N THR A 62 -11.67 8.58 6.32
CA THR A 62 -12.40 7.60 7.13
C THR A 62 -13.89 7.89 7.02
N THR A 63 -14.71 6.87 7.07
CA THR A 63 -16.17 7.03 7.17
C THR A 63 -16.80 5.86 7.91
N SER A 64 -18.05 6.02 8.32
CA SER A 64 -18.87 4.92 8.78
C SER A 64 -20.30 5.06 8.31
N TYR A 65 -20.97 3.93 8.06
CA TYR A 65 -22.35 3.91 7.64
C TYR A 65 -23.13 2.78 8.32
N GLY A 66 -24.39 3.03 8.64
CA GLY A 66 -25.26 2.07 9.34
C GLY A 66 -25.32 2.32 10.85
N TYR A 67 -25.91 1.36 11.57
CA TYR A 67 -26.13 1.47 13.02
C TYR A 67 -26.08 0.08 13.68
N ALA A 68 -25.65 0.05 14.94
CA ALA A 68 -25.51 -1.15 15.76
C ALA A 68 -24.74 -2.27 15.03
N MET A 69 -25.25 -3.50 15.02
CA MET A 69 -24.57 -4.67 14.44
C MET A 69 -24.33 -4.60 12.92
N ASN A 70 -24.91 -3.62 12.23
CA ASN A 70 -24.70 -3.41 10.79
C ASN A 70 -23.90 -2.14 10.49
N GLN A 71 -23.38 -1.45 11.50
CA GLN A 71 -22.49 -0.31 11.26
C GLN A 71 -21.18 -0.81 10.68
N VAL A 72 -20.71 -0.17 9.62
CA VAL A 72 -19.45 -0.49 8.95
C VAL A 72 -18.56 0.74 9.02
N TYR A 73 -17.33 0.55 9.45
CA TYR A 73 -16.27 1.55 9.45
C TYR A 73 -15.35 1.27 8.27
N GLY A 74 -14.87 2.31 7.62
CA GLY A 74 -13.92 2.17 6.53
C GLY A 74 -12.92 3.30 6.49
N LEU A 75 -11.74 3.00 5.96
CA LEU A 75 -10.76 4.01 5.60
C LEU A 75 -10.07 3.63 4.30
N TYR A 76 -9.56 4.64 3.60
CA TYR A 76 -8.48 4.45 2.65
C TYR A 76 -7.32 5.36 2.97
N GLN A 77 -6.14 4.96 2.49
CA GLN A 77 -4.99 5.83 2.45
C GLN A 77 -4.14 5.57 1.22
N CYS A 78 -3.82 6.63 0.50
CA CYS A 78 -2.85 6.62 -0.57
C CYS A 78 -1.42 6.81 -0.01
N ARG A 79 -0.42 6.36 -0.77
CA ARG A 79 0.97 6.63 -0.45
C ARG A 79 1.23 8.13 -0.54
N GLY A 80 1.89 8.71 0.46
CA GLY A 80 1.96 10.18 0.60
C GLY A 80 2.80 10.91 -0.44
N ASP A 81 3.40 10.21 -1.41
CA ASP A 81 4.21 10.78 -2.47
C ASP A 81 3.67 10.58 -3.89
N ILE A 82 2.42 10.12 -4.04
CA ILE A 82 1.76 10.01 -5.35
C ILE A 82 0.82 11.19 -5.60
N SER A 83 0.48 11.41 -6.87
CA SER A 83 -0.50 12.42 -7.29
C SER A 83 -1.94 12.02 -6.92
N SER A 84 -2.85 13.00 -6.87
CA SER A 84 -4.28 12.73 -6.63
C SER A 84 -4.90 11.82 -7.70
N ASN A 85 -4.39 11.85 -8.94
CA ASN A 85 -4.88 10.98 -10.01
C ASN A 85 -4.46 9.52 -9.79
N GLU A 86 -3.20 9.28 -9.41
CA GLU A 86 -2.72 7.94 -9.06
C GLU A 86 -3.45 7.40 -7.83
N CYS A 87 -3.71 8.27 -6.84
CA CYS A 87 -4.50 7.95 -5.67
C CYS A 87 -5.93 7.53 -6.05
N LEU A 88 -6.65 8.36 -6.80
CA LEU A 88 -8.01 8.08 -7.26
C LEU A 88 -8.07 6.75 -8.04
N SER A 89 -7.15 6.52 -8.97
CA SER A 89 -7.09 5.28 -9.75
C SER A 89 -6.90 4.07 -8.84
N CYS A 90 -5.97 4.15 -7.88
CA CYS A 90 -5.70 3.07 -6.95
C CYS A 90 -6.91 2.76 -6.06
N ILE A 91 -7.59 3.79 -5.52
CA ILE A 91 -8.78 3.60 -4.69
C ILE A 91 -9.95 3.02 -5.47
N LYS A 92 -10.10 3.42 -6.74
CA LYS A 92 -11.12 2.83 -7.63
C LYS A 92 -10.89 1.33 -7.85
N ASP A 93 -9.65 0.93 -8.10
CA ASP A 93 -9.30 -0.49 -8.28
C ASP A 93 -9.45 -1.25 -6.96
N ALA A 94 -8.95 -0.71 -5.85
CA ALA A 94 -9.06 -1.32 -4.53
C ALA A 94 -10.52 -1.54 -4.10
N ALA A 95 -11.40 -0.54 -4.28
CA ALA A 95 -12.81 -0.64 -3.92
C ALA A 95 -13.55 -1.70 -4.74
N LYS A 96 -13.18 -1.86 -6.02
CA LYS A 96 -13.73 -2.91 -6.90
C LYS A 96 -13.21 -4.30 -6.54
N GLU A 97 -11.91 -4.43 -6.33
CA GLU A 97 -11.26 -5.74 -6.12
C GLU A 97 -11.51 -6.30 -4.72
N ILE A 98 -11.63 -5.46 -3.69
CA ILE A 98 -11.92 -5.93 -2.32
C ILE A 98 -13.29 -6.63 -2.24
N GLN A 99 -14.30 -6.16 -2.98
CA GLN A 99 -15.62 -6.79 -3.02
C GLN A 99 -15.61 -8.14 -3.74
N LYS A 100 -14.76 -8.30 -4.76
CA LYS A 100 -14.61 -9.57 -5.48
C LYS A 100 -13.86 -10.61 -4.65
N ARG A 101 -12.84 -10.16 -3.93
CA ARG A 101 -11.92 -11.04 -3.17
C ARG A 101 -12.47 -11.39 -1.79
N CYS A 102 -13.23 -10.49 -1.18
CA CYS A 102 -13.91 -10.68 0.09
C CYS A 102 -15.42 -10.45 -0.09
N PRO A 103 -16.17 -11.40 -0.68
CA PRO A 103 -17.56 -11.19 -1.06
C PRO A 103 -18.52 -11.15 0.13
N ASP A 104 -18.18 -11.81 1.24
CA ASP A 104 -19.09 -12.08 2.36
C ASP A 104 -18.45 -11.87 3.73
N GLN A 105 -17.25 -11.28 3.83
CA GLN A 105 -16.56 -10.99 5.10
C GLN A 105 -16.79 -9.54 5.52
N THR A 106 -17.00 -9.30 6.81
CA THR A 106 -17.11 -7.92 7.31
C THR A 106 -15.78 -7.28 7.63
N ASP A 107 -14.73 -8.03 7.98
CA ASP A 107 -13.36 -7.51 8.08
C ASP A 107 -12.59 -7.82 6.80
N ALA A 108 -12.35 -6.80 5.99
CA ALA A 108 -11.64 -6.93 4.73
C ALA A 108 -10.63 -5.80 4.53
N ARG A 109 -9.49 -6.17 3.95
CA ARG A 109 -8.33 -5.30 3.75
C ARG A 109 -7.70 -5.62 2.40
N ILE A 110 -7.27 -4.61 1.66
CA ILE A 110 -6.53 -4.77 0.40
C ILE A 110 -5.41 -3.75 0.32
N TRP A 111 -4.22 -4.23 -0.08
CA TRP A 111 -3.02 -3.42 -0.20
C TRP A 111 -2.59 -3.36 -1.66
N TYR A 112 -2.27 -2.16 -2.11
CA TYR A 112 -1.63 -1.85 -3.39
C TYR A 112 -0.32 -1.12 -3.13
N ASP A 113 0.54 -0.99 -4.15
CA ASP A 113 1.76 -0.18 -4.04
C ASP A 113 1.46 1.29 -3.73
N PHE A 114 0.31 1.79 -4.17
CA PHE A 114 -0.10 3.19 -4.09
C PHE A 114 -1.20 3.49 -3.08
N CYS A 115 -1.90 2.47 -2.58
CA CYS A 115 -2.98 2.70 -1.63
C CYS A 115 -3.29 1.47 -0.76
N PHE A 116 -3.99 1.73 0.33
CA PHE A 116 -4.55 0.76 1.24
C PHE A 116 -6.03 1.09 1.46
N LEU A 117 -6.87 0.06 1.51
CA LEU A 117 -8.30 0.18 1.77
C LEU A 117 -8.73 -0.91 2.75
N ARG A 118 -9.51 -0.52 3.74
CA ARG A 118 -10.00 -1.41 4.80
C ARG A 118 -11.43 -1.06 5.19
N TYR A 119 -12.23 -2.08 5.47
CA TYR A 119 -13.49 -1.93 6.18
C TYR A 119 -13.68 -3.03 7.24
N ASN A 120 -14.44 -2.71 8.29
CA ASN A 120 -14.82 -3.65 9.35
C ASN A 120 -16.14 -3.20 10.01
N THR A 121 -16.95 -4.14 10.52
CA THR A 121 -18.07 -3.82 11.42
C THR A 121 -17.61 -3.50 12.85
N LYS A 122 -16.46 -4.01 13.27
CA LYS A 122 -15.78 -3.59 14.49
C LYS A 122 -15.04 -2.28 14.24
N ASN A 123 -15.27 -1.27 15.08
CA ASN A 123 -14.55 -0.01 14.97
C ASN A 123 -13.04 -0.23 15.22
N PHE A 124 -12.23 0.00 14.19
CA PHE A 124 -10.77 -0.08 14.22
C PHE A 124 -10.10 1.29 14.07
N LEU A 125 -10.88 2.36 13.85
CA LEU A 125 -10.33 3.69 13.60
C LEU A 125 -9.59 4.17 14.85
N GLY A 126 -8.34 4.60 14.66
CA GLY A 126 -7.48 5.05 15.75
C GLY A 126 -6.94 3.94 16.63
N GLN A 127 -7.02 2.68 16.19
CA GLN A 127 -6.43 1.53 16.89
C GLN A 127 -5.27 0.96 16.08
N VAL A 128 -4.11 0.82 16.72
CA VAL A 128 -2.93 0.20 16.11
C VAL A 128 -3.14 -1.30 15.88
N GLU A 129 -2.86 -1.76 14.66
CA GLU A 129 -2.92 -3.18 14.30
C GLU A 129 -1.77 -3.58 13.36
N THR A 130 -0.97 -4.54 13.82
CA THR A 130 0.17 -5.12 13.10
C THR A 130 -0.12 -6.51 12.53
N THR A 131 -1.40 -6.82 12.32
CA THR A 131 -1.90 -8.07 11.75
C THR A 131 -2.93 -7.78 10.66
N PRO A 132 -3.10 -8.66 9.65
CA PRO A 132 -2.10 -9.64 9.23
C PRO A 132 -0.82 -8.92 8.75
N GLY A 133 0.27 -9.66 8.64
CA GLY A 133 1.51 -9.17 8.04
C GLY A 133 1.68 -9.73 6.64
N ILE A 134 1.81 -8.89 5.63
CA ILE A 134 2.24 -9.32 4.28
C ILE A 134 3.68 -8.87 4.09
N PHE A 135 4.55 -9.82 3.81
CA PHE A 135 5.99 -9.61 3.70
C PHE A 135 6.44 -9.93 2.29
N TYR A 136 7.12 -8.98 1.67
CA TYR A 136 7.82 -9.18 0.41
C TYR A 136 9.31 -9.02 0.66
N TYR A 137 10.12 -9.93 0.17
CA TYR A 137 11.57 -9.78 0.24
C TYR A 137 12.22 -10.24 -1.05
N ASN A 138 13.26 -9.51 -1.45
CA ASN A 138 14.01 -9.82 -2.64
C ASN A 138 14.68 -11.19 -2.49
N VAL A 139 14.78 -11.97 -3.57
CA VAL A 139 15.45 -13.28 -3.54
C VAL A 139 16.96 -13.17 -3.48
N ASP A 140 17.53 -12.00 -3.81
CA ASP A 140 18.96 -11.76 -3.74
C ASP A 140 19.36 -11.15 -2.38
N PHE A 141 20.58 -11.49 -1.96
CA PHE A 141 21.25 -10.88 -0.82
C PHE A 141 22.16 -9.74 -1.27
N VAL A 142 22.42 -8.81 -0.36
CA VAL A 142 23.51 -7.83 -0.50
C VAL A 142 24.85 -8.52 -0.26
N SER A 143 25.92 -8.03 -0.89
CA SER A 143 27.27 -8.58 -0.74
C SER A 143 27.95 -8.12 0.55
N ASP A 144 27.96 -6.81 0.83
CA ASP A 144 28.52 -6.23 2.05
C ASP A 144 27.40 -6.03 3.08
N THR A 145 27.17 -7.04 3.91
CA THR A 145 26.07 -7.06 4.88
C THR A 145 26.24 -6.02 5.98
N ASP A 146 27.46 -5.83 6.48
CA ASP A 146 27.70 -4.96 7.63
C ASP A 146 27.57 -3.49 7.26
N PHE A 147 28.17 -3.09 6.14
CA PHE A 147 28.02 -1.73 5.63
C PHE A 147 26.56 -1.43 5.26
N PHE A 148 25.90 -2.37 4.57
CA PHE A 148 24.50 -2.22 4.19
C PHE A 148 23.61 -2.07 5.42
N ASN A 149 23.73 -2.95 6.41
CA ASN A 149 22.93 -2.91 7.62
C ASN A 149 23.17 -1.64 8.43
N LYS A 150 24.40 -1.16 8.52
CA LYS A 150 24.72 0.14 9.13
C LYS A 150 23.98 1.29 8.43
N LYS A 151 24.03 1.34 7.10
CA LYS A 151 23.33 2.36 6.30
C LYS A 151 21.81 2.25 6.42
N LEU A 152 21.28 1.03 6.42
CA LEU A 152 19.86 0.76 6.56
C LEU A 152 19.35 1.17 7.95
N VAL A 153 20.07 0.86 9.04
CA VAL A 153 19.69 1.31 10.40
C VAL A 153 19.68 2.82 10.51
N GLN A 154 20.73 3.50 10.02
CA GLN A 154 20.79 4.97 10.01
C GLN A 154 19.60 5.57 9.24
N LEU A 155 19.29 5.04 8.06
CA LEU A 155 18.20 5.53 7.24
C LEU A 155 16.84 5.27 7.88
N LYS A 156 16.61 4.06 8.42
CA LYS A 156 15.37 3.69 9.12
C LYS A 156 15.10 4.62 10.30
N ASN A 157 16.09 4.82 11.17
CA ASN A 157 15.93 5.70 12.33
C ASN A 157 15.56 7.13 11.93
N LYS A 158 16.21 7.65 10.87
CA LYS A 158 15.88 8.97 10.32
C LYS A 158 14.43 9.04 9.84
N ILE A 159 14.00 8.10 9.00
CA ILE A 159 12.65 8.17 8.39
C ILE A 159 11.55 7.78 9.38
N THR A 160 11.83 6.96 10.40
CA THR A 160 10.91 6.74 11.53
C THR A 160 10.70 8.03 12.30
N ALA A 161 11.78 8.75 12.62
CA ALA A 161 11.69 10.04 13.30
C ALA A 161 10.93 11.09 12.46
N GLU A 162 11.05 11.06 11.13
CA GLU A 162 10.24 11.90 10.24
C GLU A 162 8.76 11.50 10.25
N ALA A 163 8.45 10.20 10.15
CA ALA A 163 7.07 9.71 10.04
C ALA A 163 6.19 10.08 11.25
N ILE A 164 6.78 10.11 12.45
CA ILE A 164 6.06 10.43 13.70
C ILE A 164 5.87 11.94 13.94
N VAL A 165 6.41 12.81 13.08
CA VAL A 165 6.15 14.25 13.18
C VAL A 165 4.76 14.55 12.61
N PRO A 166 3.86 15.24 13.36
CA PRO A 166 2.48 15.47 12.93
C PRO A 166 2.35 16.09 11.53
N LYS A 167 3.23 17.06 11.20
CA LYS A 167 3.25 17.75 9.90
C LYS A 167 3.48 16.80 8.71
N ASN A 168 4.14 15.67 8.94
CA ASN A 168 4.48 14.68 7.91
C ASN A 168 3.38 13.64 7.73
N LYS A 169 2.30 13.68 8.52
CA LYS A 169 1.10 12.85 8.38
C LYS A 169 1.42 11.36 8.24
N GLY A 170 2.31 10.85 9.10
CA GLY A 170 2.70 9.45 9.14
C GLY A 170 3.74 9.03 8.08
N LEU A 171 4.21 9.92 7.19
CA LEU A 171 5.16 9.58 6.12
C LEU A 171 6.60 9.94 6.49
N GLY A 172 7.51 8.99 6.31
CA GLY A 172 8.95 9.24 6.29
C GLY A 172 9.58 8.57 5.08
N LYS A 173 10.43 9.26 4.33
CA LYS A 173 11.13 8.67 3.19
C LYS A 173 12.51 9.27 3.01
N GLY A 174 13.45 8.47 2.56
CA GLY A 174 14.81 8.92 2.38
C GLY A 174 15.66 7.95 1.59
N LYS A 175 16.85 8.43 1.21
CA LYS A 175 17.82 7.64 0.47
C LYS A 175 19.22 7.79 1.05
N SER A 176 20.04 6.76 0.87
CA SER A 176 21.44 6.76 1.26
C SER A 176 22.29 6.14 0.15
N LYS A 177 23.39 6.80 -0.23
CA LYS A 177 24.35 6.20 -1.16
C LYS A 177 25.07 5.02 -0.49
N LEU A 178 25.12 3.90 -1.18
CA LEU A 178 25.95 2.76 -0.83
C LEU A 178 27.27 2.78 -1.62
N SER A 179 27.22 3.27 -2.87
CA SER A 179 28.37 3.52 -3.74
C SER A 179 28.05 4.65 -4.74
N PRO A 180 28.96 5.02 -5.66
CA PRO A 180 28.64 5.97 -6.73
C PRO A 180 27.48 5.54 -7.64
N PHE A 181 27.20 4.23 -7.72
CA PHE A 181 26.22 3.64 -8.65
C PHE A 181 25.02 3.00 -7.95
N LEU A 182 25.05 2.86 -6.62
CA LEU A 182 24.03 2.15 -5.85
C LEU A 182 23.50 3.02 -4.72
N THR A 183 22.18 3.17 -4.68
CA THR A 183 21.47 3.97 -3.67
C THR A 183 20.43 3.11 -3.00
N LEU A 184 20.41 3.14 -1.67
CA LEU A 184 19.36 2.56 -0.84
C LEU A 184 18.23 3.58 -0.70
N TYR A 185 17.02 3.17 -1.06
CA TYR A 185 15.79 3.95 -0.88
C TYR A 185 14.95 3.29 0.21
N ALA A 186 14.33 4.08 1.08
CA ALA A 186 13.42 3.57 2.08
C ALA A 186 12.24 4.53 2.32
N LEU A 187 11.06 3.96 2.55
CA LEU A 187 9.82 4.65 2.85
C LEU A 187 9.12 3.93 4.00
N MET A 188 8.61 4.69 4.94
CA MET A 188 7.74 4.26 6.02
C MET A 188 6.48 5.11 6.00
N GLN A 189 5.33 4.48 6.22
CA GLN A 189 4.06 5.18 6.28
C GLN A 189 3.15 4.55 7.32
N CYS A 190 2.63 5.36 8.24
CA CYS A 190 1.53 4.99 9.13
C CYS A 190 0.19 5.36 8.50
N THR A 191 -0.88 4.66 8.87
CA THR A 191 -2.23 5.15 8.59
C THR A 191 -2.49 6.44 9.39
N ARG A 192 -3.27 7.37 8.85
CA ARG A 192 -3.46 8.71 9.47
C ARG A 192 -4.55 8.75 10.54
N ASP A 193 -5.23 7.62 10.78
CA ASP A 193 -6.26 7.51 11.82
C ASP A 193 -5.66 7.29 13.22
N ILE A 194 -4.40 6.82 13.31
CA ILE A 194 -3.73 6.52 14.59
C ILE A 194 -2.89 7.70 15.11
N PRO A 195 -2.73 7.86 16.43
CA PRO A 195 -1.87 8.88 17.03
C PRO A 195 -0.37 8.62 16.79
N GLU A 196 0.46 9.61 17.05
CA GLU A 196 1.91 9.55 16.79
C GLU A 196 2.60 8.42 17.57
N ILE A 197 2.15 8.16 18.80
CA ILE A 197 2.69 7.09 19.65
C ILE A 197 2.40 5.70 19.05
N ASP A 198 1.21 5.51 18.50
CA ASP A 198 0.77 4.27 17.86
C ASP A 198 1.46 4.08 16.51
N CYS A 199 1.70 5.17 15.79
CA CYS A 199 2.54 5.17 14.60
C CYS A 199 3.97 4.71 14.94
N ALA A 200 4.57 5.26 16.00
CA ALA A 200 5.89 4.84 16.46
C ALA A 200 5.91 3.36 16.84
N GLN A 201 4.89 2.87 17.55
CA GLN A 201 4.74 1.46 17.91
C GLN A 201 4.65 0.55 16.67
N CYS A 202 3.80 0.88 15.70
CA CYS A 202 3.65 0.06 14.49
C CYS A 202 4.95 -0.03 13.70
N LEU A 203 5.63 1.11 13.50
CA LEU A 203 6.91 1.15 12.80
C LEU A 203 8.01 0.40 13.57
N ALA A 204 8.03 0.48 14.90
CA ALA A 204 8.97 -0.27 15.73
C ALA A 204 8.77 -1.79 15.58
N VAL A 205 7.52 -2.28 15.58
CA VAL A 205 7.21 -3.70 15.33
C VAL A 205 7.66 -4.12 13.93
N ALA A 206 7.36 -3.31 12.91
CA ALA A 206 7.78 -3.60 11.54
C ALA A 206 9.31 -3.67 11.41
N VAL A 207 10.04 -2.69 11.94
CA VAL A 207 11.51 -2.65 11.90
C VAL A 207 12.12 -3.77 12.75
N GLY A 208 11.51 -4.10 13.89
CA GLY A 208 11.94 -5.19 14.77
C GLY A 208 11.90 -6.57 14.09
N ASN A 209 11.07 -6.74 13.08
CA ASN A 209 10.99 -7.97 12.29
C ASN A 209 12.00 -8.05 11.13
N PHE A 210 12.82 -7.02 10.90
CA PHE A 210 13.80 -7.04 9.81
C PHE A 210 14.84 -8.17 9.94
N PRO A 211 15.41 -8.46 11.12
CA PRO A 211 16.40 -9.53 11.27
C PRO A 211 15.87 -10.92 10.93
N THR A 212 14.55 -11.16 11.01
CA THR A 212 13.95 -12.47 10.74
C THR A 212 13.30 -12.55 9.37
N ILE A 213 12.68 -11.45 8.90
CA ILE A 213 11.92 -11.41 7.64
C ILE A 213 12.78 -10.91 6.49
N CYS A 214 13.47 -9.78 6.69
CA CYS A 214 14.21 -9.10 5.63
C CYS A 214 15.66 -9.58 5.52
N LEU A 215 16.24 -10.11 6.60
CA LEU A 215 17.63 -10.57 6.68
C LEU A 215 18.57 -9.53 6.03
N ASN A 216 19.45 -9.99 5.13
CA ASN A 216 20.35 -9.16 4.34
C ASN A 216 19.89 -9.07 2.87
N ARG A 217 18.58 -9.06 2.60
CA ARG A 217 18.03 -9.02 1.24
C ARG A 217 18.16 -7.63 0.62
N LYS A 218 18.33 -7.57 -0.70
CA LYS A 218 18.42 -6.31 -1.47
C LYS A 218 17.16 -5.44 -1.39
N GLY A 219 16.03 -6.01 -1.01
CA GLY A 219 14.75 -5.32 -0.91
C GLY A 219 13.83 -6.02 0.07
N CYS A 220 13.02 -5.26 0.80
CA CYS A 220 12.03 -5.82 1.71
C CYS A 220 10.86 -4.86 1.88
N ARG A 221 9.66 -5.41 2.01
CA ARG A 221 8.42 -4.71 2.32
C ARG A 221 7.70 -5.46 3.43
N ILE A 222 7.24 -4.72 4.44
CA ILE A 222 6.36 -5.25 5.48
C ILE A 222 5.11 -4.38 5.48
N LEU A 223 3.98 -5.02 5.21
CA LEU A 223 2.65 -4.42 5.10
C LEU A 223 1.83 -4.91 6.29
N TYR A 224 1.47 -3.97 7.16
CA TYR A 224 0.51 -4.17 8.23
C TYR A 224 -0.76 -3.35 7.97
N SER A 225 -1.74 -3.48 8.87
CA SER A 225 -3.01 -2.76 8.77
C SER A 225 -2.90 -1.29 9.19
N SER A 226 -1.90 -0.95 10.01
CA SER A 226 -1.67 0.42 10.49
C SER A 226 -0.36 1.05 10.02
N CYS A 227 0.55 0.28 9.40
CA CYS A 227 1.76 0.83 8.83
C CYS A 227 2.37 -0.03 7.71
N TYR A 228 3.21 0.61 6.92
CA TYR A 228 3.91 0.06 5.78
C TYR A 228 5.36 0.49 5.84
N VAL A 229 6.29 -0.44 5.63
CA VAL A 229 7.71 -0.14 5.47
C VAL A 229 8.24 -0.82 4.23
N ARG A 230 9.08 -0.11 3.49
CA ARG A 230 9.74 -0.63 2.28
C ARG A 230 11.15 -0.08 2.19
N TYR A 231 12.10 -0.93 1.84
CA TYR A 231 13.38 -0.50 1.32
C TYR A 231 13.73 -1.26 0.06
N GLU A 232 14.43 -0.60 -0.87
CA GLU A 232 14.85 -1.14 -2.15
C GLU A 232 16.19 -0.53 -2.58
N LEU A 233 16.89 -1.19 -3.50
CA LEU A 233 18.11 -0.67 -4.15
C LEU A 233 17.86 0.00 -5.51
N TYR A 234 16.60 0.28 -5.83
CA TYR A 234 16.17 1.01 -7.03
C TYR A 234 15.19 2.12 -6.65
N PRO A 235 15.12 3.19 -7.46
CA PRO A 235 14.22 4.31 -7.18
C PRO A 235 12.75 3.86 -7.25
N PHE A 236 11.97 4.22 -6.23
CA PHE A 236 10.52 3.96 -6.18
C PHE A 236 9.69 5.12 -5.61
N PHE A 237 10.33 6.28 -5.37
CA PHE A 237 9.62 7.47 -4.90
C PHE A 237 8.93 8.17 -6.05
N PHE A 238 7.75 8.74 -5.79
CA PHE A 238 6.97 9.41 -6.81
C PHE A 238 7.03 10.94 -6.66
N PRO A 239 6.97 11.69 -7.79
CA PRO A 239 7.20 11.18 -9.15
C PRO A 239 8.62 10.61 -9.29
N LEU A 240 8.80 9.59 -10.15
CA LEU A 240 10.11 9.00 -10.39
C LEU A 240 11.04 10.06 -11.00
N ASP A 241 12.25 10.20 -10.45
CA ASP A 241 13.26 11.11 -11.02
C ASP A 241 13.87 10.47 -12.28
N PRO A 242 13.70 11.06 -13.47
CA PRO A 242 14.27 10.52 -14.71
C PRO A 242 15.80 10.41 -14.70
N LYS A 243 16.47 11.14 -13.81
CA LYS A 243 17.92 11.13 -13.66
C LYS A 243 18.41 9.98 -12.77
N GLU A 244 17.51 9.37 -11.97
CA GLU A 244 17.84 8.19 -11.17
C GLU A 244 17.87 6.96 -12.07
N LYS A 245 19.09 6.53 -12.44
CA LYS A 245 19.27 5.31 -13.23
C LYS A 245 18.83 4.10 -12.41
N LEU A 246 18.06 3.21 -13.03
CA LEU A 246 17.85 1.87 -12.50
C LEU A 246 19.21 1.17 -12.49
N ALA A 247 19.78 0.97 -11.31
CA ALA A 247 20.87 0.02 -11.17
C ALA A 247 20.36 -1.36 -11.61
N ASN A 248 21.24 -2.22 -12.12
CA ASN A 248 20.87 -3.59 -12.53
C ASN A 248 20.57 -4.45 -11.28
N VAL A 249 19.43 -4.18 -10.65
CA VAL A 249 18.95 -4.79 -9.42
C VAL A 249 17.81 -5.72 -9.80
N SER A 250 17.95 -7.00 -9.44
CA SER A 250 16.89 -7.99 -9.58
C SER A 250 15.62 -7.51 -8.89
N MET A 251 14.48 -7.59 -9.58
CA MET A 251 13.15 -7.27 -9.04
C MET A 251 12.35 -8.55 -8.76
N ASN A 252 13.03 -9.63 -8.37
CA ASN A 252 12.41 -10.91 -8.02
C ASN A 252 12.15 -11.00 -6.52
N TYR A 253 10.89 -11.25 -6.15
CA TYR A 253 10.45 -11.28 -4.75
C TYR A 253 9.79 -12.59 -4.38
N THR A 254 9.91 -12.95 -3.10
CA THR A 254 9.05 -13.93 -2.45
C THR A 254 8.08 -13.22 -1.52
N MET A 255 6.83 -13.72 -1.47
CA MET A 255 5.78 -13.22 -0.58
C MET A 255 5.48 -14.23 0.52
N LYS A 256 5.32 -13.74 1.75
CA LYS A 256 4.87 -14.51 2.91
C LYS A 256 3.76 -13.75 3.64
N VAL A 257 2.75 -14.47 4.13
CA VAL A 257 1.67 -13.90 4.94
C VAL A 257 1.73 -14.46 6.36
N SER A 258 1.71 -13.58 7.37
CA SER A 258 1.41 -13.93 8.77
C SER A 258 -0.07 -13.68 9.00
N ARG A 259 -0.82 -14.73 9.31
CA ARG A 259 -2.21 -14.64 9.72
C ARG A 259 -2.29 -14.54 11.26
N PRO A 260 -3.36 -13.95 11.82
CA PRO A 260 -3.64 -14.00 13.26
C PRO A 260 -3.67 -15.42 13.81
#